data_AF-A0A9E8KND8-F1
#
_entry.id   AF-A0A9E8KND8-F1
#
_cell.length_a   1.000
_cell.length_b   1.000
_cell.length_c   1.000
_cell.angle_alpha   90.00
_cell.angle_beta   90.00
_cell.angle_gamma   90.00
#
_symmetry.space_group_name_H-M   'P 1'
#
loop_
_entity.id
_entity.type
_entity.pdbx_description
1 polymer ?
#
loop_
_entity_poly.entity_id
_entity_poly.type
_entity_poly.pdbx_seq_one_letter_code
_entity_poly.pdbx_strand_id
1 'polypeptide(L)'
;MFESLKHWFESSSNEHKLFDHADDEAIHIALASLLYQVIACDHKESDKEKHEFAEILRTEFDLNSAQIANLYKQVKPLNGDINKDLETIDHYLKQNPHLRMMFMQKLNHLISLDGVTSKEMDVFYEAQKVLFPELAEKSEF
;
A
#
# COMPACT_ATOMS: atom_id res chain seq x y z
N MET A 1 1.71 25.43 1.82
CA MET A 1 2.16 24.11 2.34
C MET A 1 1.34 22.96 1.76
N PHE A 2 0.01 22.95 1.89
CA PHE A 2 -0.84 21.93 1.26
C PHE A 2 -0.79 21.95 -0.29
N GLU A 3 -0.87 23.12 -0.91
CA GLU A 3 -0.77 23.28 -2.38
C GLU A 3 0.55 22.73 -2.96
N SER A 4 1.66 22.96 -2.26
CA SER A 4 2.99 22.47 -2.65
C SER A 4 3.14 20.95 -2.48
N LEU A 5 2.48 20.35 -1.48
CA LEU A 5 2.41 18.90 -1.32
C LEU A 5 1.49 18.27 -2.39
N LYS A 6 0.36 18.93 -2.71
CA LYS A 6 -0.56 18.50 -3.76
C LYS A 6 0.06 18.54 -5.14
N HIS A 7 0.82 19.60 -5.47
CA HIS A 7 1.53 19.68 -6.74
C HIS A 7 2.69 18.70 -6.85
N TRP A 8 3.40 18.43 -5.75
CA TRP A 8 4.40 17.37 -5.73
C TRP A 8 3.75 15.99 -5.90
N PHE A 9 2.62 15.75 -5.22
CA PHE A 9 1.79 14.55 -5.31
C PHE A 9 1.25 14.30 -6.73
N GLU A 10 0.72 15.33 -7.41
CA GLU A 10 0.24 15.22 -8.80
C GLU A 10 1.38 14.99 -9.81
N SER A 11 2.60 15.42 -9.47
CA SER A 11 3.78 15.22 -10.34
C SER A 11 4.40 13.82 -10.23
N SER A 12 4.28 13.16 -9.07
CA SER A 12 4.83 11.82 -8.83
C SER A 12 3.87 10.68 -9.17
N SER A 13 2.59 10.99 -9.41
CA SER A 13 1.61 10.05 -9.97
C SER A 13 1.88 9.68 -11.44
N ASN A 14 2.88 10.29 -12.08
CA ASN A 14 3.35 9.85 -13.41
C ASN A 14 4.23 8.59 -13.30
N GLU A 15 3.58 7.44 -13.51
CA GLU A 15 4.09 6.23 -14.18
C GLU A 15 5.44 5.63 -13.76
N HIS A 16 5.75 5.50 -12.47
CA HIS A 16 6.78 4.54 -12.04
C HIS A 16 6.16 3.43 -11.21
N LYS A 17 6.21 2.22 -11.76
CA LYS A 17 5.93 0.98 -11.02
C LYS A 17 6.92 0.87 -9.87
N LEU A 18 6.43 0.46 -8.72
CA LEU A 18 7.24 0.18 -7.54
C LEU A 18 7.98 -1.15 -7.67
N PHE A 19 7.41 -2.09 -8.43
CA PHE A 19 7.88 -3.46 -8.52
C PHE A 19 8.28 -3.82 -9.94
N ASP A 20 9.49 -4.38 -10.08
CA ASP A 20 10.03 -4.86 -11.37
C ASP A 20 9.68 -6.35 -11.63
N HIS A 21 9.00 -7.02 -10.68
CA HIS A 21 8.70 -8.46 -10.68
C HIS A 21 7.18 -8.70 -10.70
N ALA A 22 6.52 -8.18 -11.74
CA ALA A 22 5.06 -8.21 -11.90
C ALA A 22 4.47 -9.61 -12.18
N ASP A 23 5.30 -10.65 -12.23
CA ASP A 23 4.91 -12.05 -12.40
C ASP A 23 4.97 -12.85 -11.09
N ASP A 24 5.52 -12.26 -10.01
CA ASP A 24 5.68 -12.96 -8.74
C ASP A 24 4.39 -12.92 -7.91
N GLU A 25 3.84 -14.11 -7.64
CA GLU A 25 2.61 -14.25 -6.87
C GLU A 25 2.77 -13.78 -5.41
N ALA A 26 3.98 -13.87 -4.83
CA ALA A 26 4.21 -13.47 -3.45
C ALA A 26 3.96 -11.97 -3.24
N ILE A 27 4.46 -11.11 -4.14
CA ILE A 27 4.24 -9.67 -4.04
C ILE A 27 2.79 -9.28 -4.39
N HIS A 28 2.13 -10.01 -5.29
CA HIS A 28 0.71 -9.80 -5.58
C HIS A 28 -0.15 -10.05 -4.34
N ILE A 29 0.08 -11.18 -3.66
CA ILE A 29 -0.67 -11.56 -2.46
C ILE A 29 -0.35 -10.59 -1.31
N ALA A 30 0.93 -10.30 -1.07
CA ALA A 30 1.34 -9.40 0.02
C ALA A 30 0.75 -8.00 -0.16
N LEU A 31 0.84 -7.42 -1.35
CA LEU A 31 0.26 -6.10 -1.62
C LEU A 31 -1.26 -6.13 -1.51
N ALA A 32 -1.94 -7.10 -2.14
CA ALA A 32 -3.39 -7.20 -2.07
C ALA A 32 -3.90 -7.44 -0.63
N SER A 33 -3.21 -8.25 0.17
CA SER A 33 -3.54 -8.51 1.57
C SER A 33 -3.44 -7.24 2.40
N LEU A 34 -2.33 -6.50 2.29
CA LEU A 34 -2.15 -5.23 2.99
C LEU A 34 -3.20 -4.20 2.60
N LEU A 35 -3.44 -3.99 1.30
CA LEU A 35 -4.45 -3.02 0.83
C LEU A 35 -5.85 -3.44 1.29
N TYR A 36 -6.16 -4.74 1.31
CA TYR A 36 -7.45 -5.22 1.83
C TYR A 36 -7.61 -4.92 3.31
N GLN A 37 -6.56 -5.10 4.12
CA GLN A 37 -6.61 -4.78 5.54
C GLN A 37 -6.89 -3.30 5.80
N VAL A 38 -6.33 -2.40 4.97
CA VAL A 38 -6.64 -0.96 5.05
C VAL A 38 -8.13 -0.72 4.85
N ILE A 39 -8.69 -1.14 3.71
CA ILE A 39 -10.07 -0.83 3.31
C ILE A 39 -11.14 -1.64 4.08
N ALA A 40 -10.72 -2.63 4.87
CA ALA A 40 -11.63 -3.50 5.64
C ALA A 40 -11.56 -3.25 7.15
N CYS A 41 -10.59 -2.46 7.64
CA CYS A 41 -10.33 -2.33 9.08
C CYS A 41 -11.47 -1.64 9.86
N ASP A 42 -12.22 -0.76 9.19
CA ASP A 42 -13.39 -0.05 9.72
C ASP A 42 -14.71 -0.81 9.48
N HIS A 43 -14.62 -1.98 8.84
CA HIS A 43 -15.71 -2.86 8.41
C HIS A 43 -16.66 -2.25 7.36
N LYS A 44 -16.22 -1.22 6.61
CA LYS A 44 -17.00 -0.57 5.55
C LYS A 44 -16.17 -0.32 4.29
N GLU A 45 -16.00 -1.37 3.49
CA GLU A 45 -15.33 -1.27 2.19
C GLU A 45 -16.15 -0.40 1.20
N SER A 46 -15.72 0.83 0.94
CA SER A 46 -16.39 1.77 0.04
C SER A 46 -16.12 1.46 -1.44
N ASP A 47 -16.94 2.02 -2.33
CA ASP A 47 -16.70 1.89 -3.78
C ASP A 47 -15.43 2.63 -4.22
N LYS A 48 -15.04 3.72 -3.55
CA LYS A 48 -13.80 4.46 -3.86
C LYS A 48 -12.56 3.68 -3.47
N GLU A 49 -12.58 3.07 -2.27
CA GLU A 49 -11.49 2.24 -1.77
C GLU A 49 -11.29 1.00 -2.63
N LYS A 50 -12.39 0.34 -3.02
CA LYS A 50 -12.34 -0.80 -3.95
C LYS A 50 -11.81 -0.41 -5.33
N HIS A 51 -12.16 0.79 -5.78
CA HIS A 51 -11.63 1.33 -7.03
C HIS A 51 -10.11 1.55 -6.92
N GLU A 52 -9.65 2.26 -5.88
CA GLU A 52 -8.23 2.55 -5.68
C GLU A 52 -7.40 1.28 -5.45
N PHE A 53 -7.93 0.31 -4.67
CA PHE A 53 -7.36 -1.02 -4.53
C PHE A 53 -7.09 -1.67 -5.90
N ALA A 54 -8.09 -1.60 -6.80
CA ALA A 54 -7.97 -2.17 -8.13
C ALA A 54 -7.01 -1.37 -9.03
N GLU A 55 -7.00 -0.04 -8.95
CA GLU A 55 -6.08 0.80 -9.69
C GLU A 55 -4.62 0.54 -9.29
N ILE A 56 -4.32 0.46 -7.98
CA ILE A 56 -2.97 0.15 -7.50
C ILE A 56 -2.50 -1.19 -8.08
N LEU A 57 -3.28 -2.27 -7.95
CA LEU A 57 -2.90 -3.58 -8.48
C LEU A 57 -2.78 -3.60 -10.00
N ARG A 58 -3.61 -2.82 -10.71
CA ARG A 58 -3.53 -2.70 -12.17
C ARG A 58 -2.25 -1.97 -12.59
N THR A 59 -1.93 -0.86 -11.97
CA THR A 59 -0.74 -0.07 -12.31
C THR A 59 0.54 -0.81 -11.97
N GLU A 60 0.58 -1.47 -10.81
CA GLU A 60 1.80 -2.15 -10.36
C GLU A 60 2.07 -3.45 -11.14
N PHE A 61 1.02 -4.21 -11.47
CA PHE A 61 1.17 -5.59 -11.96
C PHE A 61 0.50 -5.85 -13.33
N ASP A 62 -0.02 -4.81 -14.00
CA ASP A 62 -0.78 -4.91 -15.27
C ASP A 62 -1.96 -5.90 -15.22
N LEU A 63 -2.54 -6.11 -14.03
CA LEU A 63 -3.60 -7.08 -13.84
C LEU A 63 -4.93 -6.60 -14.45
N ASN A 64 -5.63 -7.53 -15.11
CA ASN A 64 -6.97 -7.27 -15.61
C ASN A 64 -8.03 -7.40 -14.49
N SER A 65 -9.24 -6.89 -14.75
CA SER A 65 -10.32 -6.87 -13.76
C SER A 65 -10.71 -8.26 -13.22
N ALA A 66 -10.55 -9.33 -14.02
CA ALA A 66 -10.84 -10.68 -13.57
C ALA A 66 -9.76 -11.21 -12.60
N GLN A 67 -8.49 -10.92 -12.88
CA GLN A 67 -7.37 -11.25 -11.98
C GLN A 67 -7.49 -10.50 -10.66
N ILE A 68 -7.78 -9.20 -10.69
CA ILE A 68 -7.98 -8.37 -9.50
C ILE A 68 -9.16 -8.89 -8.67
N ALA A 69 -10.29 -9.20 -9.31
CA ALA A 69 -11.45 -9.76 -8.60
C ALA A 69 -11.16 -11.12 -7.97
N ASN A 70 -10.30 -11.94 -8.58
CA ASN A 70 -9.86 -13.21 -8.01
C ASN A 70 -8.94 -12.99 -6.79
N LEU A 71 -7.93 -12.12 -6.92
CA LEU A 71 -7.06 -11.74 -5.80
C LEU A 71 -7.85 -11.19 -4.63
N TYR A 72 -8.79 -10.29 -4.89
CA TYR A 72 -9.68 -9.73 -3.87
C TYR A 72 -10.43 -10.83 -3.09
N LYS A 73 -11.00 -11.82 -3.80
CA LYS A 73 -11.70 -12.96 -3.19
C LYS A 73 -10.75 -13.87 -2.40
N GLN A 74 -9.49 -13.98 -2.82
CA GLN A 74 -8.49 -14.77 -2.14
C GLN A 74 -8.04 -14.10 -0.84
N VAL A 75 -7.76 -12.79 -0.85
CA VAL A 75 -7.24 -12.07 0.33
C VAL A 75 -8.31 -11.72 1.35
N LYS A 76 -9.57 -11.55 0.93
CA LYS A 76 -10.69 -11.24 1.83
C LYS A 76 -10.84 -12.19 3.03
N PRO A 77 -10.76 -13.53 2.89
CA PRO A 77 -10.80 -14.44 4.02
C PRO A 77 -9.45 -14.58 4.74
N LEU A 78 -8.35 -14.08 4.17
CA LEU A 78 -7.04 -14.12 4.83
C LEU A 78 -7.06 -13.10 5.96
N ASN A 79 -6.96 -13.60 7.19
CA ASN A 79 -6.52 -12.77 8.30
C ASN A 79 -4.99 -12.64 8.20
N GLY A 80 -4.55 -11.90 7.17
CA GLY A 80 -3.14 -11.78 6.80
C GLY A 80 -2.29 -11.24 7.95
N ASP A 81 -1.04 -11.67 8.01
CA ASP A 81 -0.08 -11.13 8.96
C ASP A 81 0.57 -9.90 8.33
N ILE A 82 0.12 -8.71 8.75
CA ILE A 82 0.54 -7.44 8.18
C ILE A 82 2.07 -7.27 8.16
N ASN A 83 2.76 -7.82 9.17
CA ASN A 83 4.21 -7.72 9.25
C ASN A 83 4.88 -8.55 8.16
N LYS A 84 4.37 -9.76 7.88
CA LYS A 84 4.90 -10.60 6.78
C LYS A 84 4.62 -9.99 5.42
N ASP A 85 3.45 -9.40 5.24
CA ASP A 85 3.09 -8.71 4.01
C ASP A 85 4.02 -7.50 3.79
N LEU A 86 4.28 -6.71 4.83
CA LEU A 86 5.20 -5.57 4.79
C LEU A 86 6.67 -5.99 4.59
N GLU A 87 7.13 -7.06 5.24
CA GLU A 87 8.48 -7.62 5.01
C GLU A 87 8.65 -8.09 3.56
N THR A 88 7.63 -8.74 3.01
CA THR A 88 7.62 -9.14 1.61
C THR A 88 7.69 -7.89 0.73
N ILE A 89 6.82 -6.91 0.94
CA ILE A 89 6.86 -5.67 0.16
C ILE A 89 8.22 -4.98 0.24
N ASP A 90 8.81 -4.84 1.44
CA ASP A 90 10.12 -4.22 1.63
C ASP A 90 11.23 -4.93 0.84
N HIS A 91 11.20 -6.27 0.82
CA HIS A 91 12.11 -7.08 0.03
C HIS A 91 12.07 -6.69 -1.45
N TYR A 92 10.87 -6.55 -2.03
CA TYR A 92 10.72 -6.17 -3.45
C TYR A 92 11.01 -4.70 -3.72
N LEU A 93 10.89 -3.83 -2.71
CA LEU A 93 11.33 -2.43 -2.81
C LEU A 93 12.87 -2.27 -2.78
N LYS A 94 13.62 -3.38 -2.58
CA LYS A 94 15.09 -3.45 -2.69
C LYS A 94 15.81 -2.44 -1.79
N GLN A 95 15.22 -2.10 -0.65
CA GLN A 95 15.71 -1.06 0.26
C GLN A 95 15.89 0.32 -0.41
N ASN A 96 15.24 0.57 -1.56
CA ASN A 96 15.34 1.82 -2.28
C ASN A 96 14.48 2.89 -1.58
N PRO A 97 15.07 3.95 -0.99
CA PRO A 97 14.31 4.95 -0.24
C PRO A 97 13.27 5.68 -1.07
N HIS A 98 13.52 5.84 -2.37
CA HIS A 98 12.57 6.47 -3.28
C HIS A 98 11.33 5.60 -3.48
N LEU A 99 11.52 4.30 -3.75
CA LEU A 99 10.42 3.35 -3.92
C LEU A 99 9.61 3.17 -2.63
N ARG A 100 10.28 3.08 -1.48
CA ARG A 100 9.64 3.05 -0.16
C ARG A 100 8.78 4.29 0.09
N MET A 101 9.29 5.48 -0.26
CA MET A 101 8.54 6.72 -0.10
C MET A 101 7.32 6.79 -1.02
N MET A 102 7.46 6.36 -2.28
CA MET A 102 6.34 6.28 -3.21
C MET A 102 5.29 5.27 -2.75
N PHE A 103 5.71 4.12 -2.23
CA PHE A 103 4.81 3.14 -1.62
C PHE A 103 4.01 3.76 -0.47
N MET A 104 4.69 4.44 0.46
CA MET A 104 4.02 5.12 1.58
C MET A 104 3.02 6.19 1.12
N GLN A 105 3.29 6.87 0.01
CA GLN A 105 2.33 7.83 -0.56
C GLN A 105 1.07 7.14 -1.08
N LYS A 106 1.21 6.03 -1.80
CA LYS A 106 0.07 5.24 -2.28
C LYS A 106 -0.76 4.71 -1.13
N LEU A 107 -0.10 4.19 -0.10
CA LEU A 107 -0.75 3.71 1.13
C LEU A 107 -1.51 4.85 1.84
N ASN A 108 -0.87 6.01 2.01
CA ASN A 108 -1.51 7.17 2.62
C ASN A 108 -2.68 7.71 1.79
N HIS A 109 -2.59 7.66 0.46
CA HIS A 109 -3.68 8.05 -0.41
C HIS A 109 -4.90 7.16 -0.19
N LEU A 110 -4.72 5.84 -0.20
CA LEU A 110 -5.78 4.86 0.06
C LEU A 110 -6.47 5.11 1.41
N ILE A 111 -5.69 5.24 2.48
CA ILE A 111 -6.18 5.53 3.84
C ILE A 111 -7.00 6.84 3.91
N SER A 112 -6.68 7.82 3.06
CA SER A 112 -7.32 9.13 3.12
C SER A 112 -8.68 9.23 2.39
N LEU A 113 -9.07 8.21 1.61
CA LEU A 113 -10.19 8.32 0.65
C LEU A 113 -11.55 8.59 1.28
N ASP A 114 -11.82 8.00 2.45
CA ASP A 114 -13.11 8.15 3.16
C ASP A 114 -12.97 8.73 4.58
N GLY A 115 -11.79 9.31 4.85
CA GLY A 115 -11.43 9.86 6.14
C GLY A 115 -10.64 8.86 6.98
N VAL A 116 -9.77 9.38 7.83
CA VAL A 116 -8.75 8.58 8.51
C VAL A 116 -9.27 8.11 9.87
N THR A 117 -9.23 6.79 10.09
CA THR A 117 -9.48 6.14 11.37
C THR A 117 -8.18 5.81 12.11
N SER A 118 -8.28 5.55 13.42
CA SER A 118 -7.10 5.15 14.21
C SER A 118 -6.49 3.84 13.72
N LYS A 119 -7.31 2.89 13.27
CA LYS A 119 -6.84 1.57 12.82
C LYS A 119 -6.06 1.65 11.52
N GLU A 120 -6.48 2.51 10.58
CA GLU A 120 -5.74 2.75 9.34
C GLU A 120 -4.41 3.45 9.62
N MET A 121 -4.39 4.36 10.59
CA MET A 121 -3.15 4.97 11.05
C MET A 121 -2.21 3.96 11.70
N ASP A 122 -2.72 2.98 12.44
CA ASP A 122 -1.90 1.88 12.97
C ASP A 122 -1.22 1.12 11.82
N VAL A 123 -1.95 0.80 10.76
CA VAL A 123 -1.39 0.18 9.53
C VAL A 123 -0.28 1.05 8.91
N PHE A 124 -0.51 2.36 8.80
CA PHE A 124 0.49 3.30 8.29
C PHE A 124 1.76 3.33 9.15
N TYR A 125 1.61 3.34 10.47
CA TYR A 125 2.77 3.36 11.39
C TYR A 125 3.53 2.04 11.38
N GLU A 126 2.86 0.90 11.29
CA GLU A 126 3.54 -0.39 11.11
C GLU A 126 4.31 -0.42 9.78
N ALA A 127 3.71 0.05 8.69
CA ALA A 127 4.42 0.19 7.41
C ALA A 127 5.64 1.12 7.51
N GLN A 128 5.52 2.25 8.21
CA GLN A 128 6.63 3.16 8.44
C GLN A 128 7.78 2.50 9.21
N LYS A 129 7.49 1.74 10.26
CA LYS A 129 8.51 1.04 11.06
C LYS A 129 9.27 0.01 10.24
N VAL A 130 8.57 -0.77 9.42
CA VAL A 130 9.19 -1.82 8.59
C VAL A 130 10.01 -1.22 7.45
N LEU A 131 9.49 -0.20 6.77
CA LEU A 131 10.13 0.39 5.58
C LEU A 131 11.21 1.41 5.93
N PHE A 132 11.13 2.05 7.10
CA PHE A 132 12.09 3.07 7.55
C PHE A 132 12.55 2.83 8.99
N PRO A 133 13.20 1.68 9.26
CA PRO A 133 13.65 1.33 10.61
C PRO A 133 14.61 2.39 11.19
N GLU A 134 15.36 3.10 10.35
CA GLU A 134 16.26 4.18 10.76
C GLU A 134 15.55 5.40 11.39
N LEU A 135 14.23 5.54 11.19
CA LEU A 135 13.43 6.58 11.83
C LEU A 135 13.03 6.19 13.26
N ALA A 136 12.95 4.88 13.54
CA ALA A 136 12.61 4.37 14.87
C ALA A 136 13.78 4.53 15.86
N GLU A 137 15.03 4.53 15.38
CA GLU A 137 16.22 4.68 16.24
C GLU A 137 16.50 6.15 16.65
N LYS A 138 15.86 7.14 16.01
CA LYS A 138 16.13 8.57 16.25
C LYS A 138 15.24 9.23 17.29
N SER A 139 14.30 8.51 17.90
CA SER A 139 13.38 9.01 18.93
C SER A 139 13.94 8.91 20.36
N GLU A 140 15.22 8.53 20.54
CA GLU A 140 15.90 8.45 21.85
C GLU A 140 16.74 9.70 22.24
N PHE A 141 16.46 10.89 21.70
CA PHE A 141 17.16 12.14 22.07
C PHE A 141 16.24 13.22 22.64
#